data_AF-A0A2M9ZL19-F1
#
_entry.id   AF-A0A2M9ZL19-F1
#
_cell.length_a   1.000
_cell.length_b   1.000
_cell.length_c   1.000
_cell.angle_alpha   90.00
_cell.angle_beta   90.00
_cell.angle_gamma   90.00
#
_symmetry.space_group_name_H-M   'P 1'
#
loop_
_entity.id
_entity.type
_entity.pdbx_description
1 polymer ?
#
loop_
_entity_poly.entity_id
_entity_poly.type
_entity_poly.pdbx_seq_one_letter_code
_entity_poly.pdbx_strand_id
1 'polypeptide(L)'
;MLKEKEEKSETYSWKKLIKDQKDFFRIVGILNRYYDYLRGSLEESNSQKFRKRLLETRVEDTEIYFKRFGVYEYVVFAKIRTEQGSETDSWIHLDGILQERTNFLERWIQDHPIFGIKCISDIYEESCSMISKEEVENLEACVE
;
A
#
# COMPACT_ATOMS: atom_id res chain seq x y z
N MET A 1 -13.15 -40.12 0.57
CA MET A 1 -12.75 -39.27 1.70
C MET A 1 -11.49 -38.51 1.31
N LEU A 2 -11.66 -37.42 0.58
CA LEU A 2 -10.59 -36.46 0.35
C LEU A 2 -10.71 -35.42 1.45
N LYS A 3 -9.66 -35.27 2.25
CA LYS A 3 -9.58 -34.24 3.28
C LYS A 3 -9.65 -32.89 2.59
N GLU A 4 -10.75 -32.17 2.78
CA GLU A 4 -10.81 -30.74 2.57
C GLU A 4 -9.66 -30.14 3.39
N LYS A 5 -8.63 -29.65 2.71
CA LYS A 5 -7.68 -28.74 3.34
C LYS A 5 -8.50 -27.49 3.64
N GLU A 6 -8.76 -27.24 4.90
CA GLU A 6 -9.12 -25.92 5.40
C GLU A 6 -8.02 -24.96 4.95
N GLU A 7 -8.22 -24.30 3.80
CA GLU A 7 -7.62 -23.01 3.54
C GLU A 7 -8.07 -22.12 4.70
N LYS A 8 -7.18 -21.92 5.67
CA LYS A 8 -7.36 -20.85 6.64
C LYS A 8 -7.58 -19.59 5.84
N SER A 9 -8.82 -19.10 5.86
CA SER A 9 -9.16 -17.74 5.50
C SER A 9 -8.27 -16.84 6.35
N GLU A 10 -7.10 -16.47 5.84
CA GLU A 10 -6.36 -15.33 6.33
C GLU A 10 -7.27 -14.15 6.04
N THR A 11 -8.02 -13.75 7.06
CA THR A 11 -8.95 -12.64 6.97
C THR A 11 -8.18 -11.43 6.47
N TYR A 12 -8.53 -11.02 5.24
CA TYR A 12 -8.11 -9.81 4.54
C TYR A 12 -8.46 -8.57 5.37
N SER A 13 -7.68 -8.37 6.42
CA SER A 13 -7.91 -7.40 7.47
C SER A 13 -7.05 -6.19 7.24
N TRP A 14 -7.59 -5.04 7.62
CA TRP A 14 -6.85 -3.80 7.61
C TRP A 14 -5.68 -3.89 8.60
N LYS A 15 -4.50 -3.47 8.13
CA LYS A 15 -3.34 -3.22 8.97
C LYS A 15 -2.91 -1.77 8.83
N LYS A 16 -2.45 -1.17 9.92
CA LYS A 16 -1.89 0.19 9.96
C LYS A 16 -0.38 0.15 9.85
N LEU A 17 0.20 1.05 9.06
CA LEU A 17 1.63 1.24 8.98
C LEU A 17 2.15 1.89 10.26
N ILE A 18 3.00 1.19 11.01
CA ILE A 18 3.53 1.66 12.30
C ILE A 18 5.03 2.01 12.26
N LYS A 19 5.76 1.47 11.28
CA LYS A 19 7.18 1.78 11.03
C LYS A 19 7.46 1.87 9.54
N ASP A 20 8.66 2.29 9.17
CA ASP A 20 9.14 2.34 7.78
C ASP A 20 8.27 3.19 6.83
N GLN A 21 7.62 4.25 7.35
CA GLN A 21 6.82 5.16 6.51
C GLN A 21 7.64 5.77 5.36
N LYS A 22 8.94 5.96 5.57
CA LYS A 22 9.86 6.45 4.53
C LYS A 22 9.94 5.52 3.33
N ASP A 23 9.90 4.20 3.53
CA ASP A 23 9.91 3.24 2.41
C ASP A 23 8.60 3.29 1.63
N PHE A 24 7.47 3.38 2.32
CA PHE A 24 6.18 3.60 1.68
C PHE A 24 6.17 4.90 0.85
N PHE A 25 6.61 6.02 1.43
CA PHE A 25 6.70 7.29 0.71
C PHE A 25 7.67 7.25 -0.46
N ARG A 26 8.76 6.48 -0.36
CA ARG A 26 9.66 6.26 -1.51
C ARG A 26 8.94 5.55 -2.66
N ILE A 27 8.14 4.52 -2.38
CA ILE A 27 7.35 3.80 -3.38
C ILE A 27 6.33 4.75 -4.03
N VAL A 28 5.55 5.47 -3.23
CA VAL A 28 4.56 6.44 -3.73
C VAL A 28 5.24 7.54 -4.57
N GLY A 29 6.40 8.04 -4.13
CA GLY A 29 7.18 9.03 -4.86
C GLY A 29 7.70 8.55 -6.20
N ILE A 30 8.15 7.30 -6.30
CA ILE A 30 8.54 6.68 -7.58
C ILE A 30 7.34 6.62 -8.53
N LEU A 31 6.19 6.14 -8.03
CA LEU A 31 4.97 6.03 -8.83
C LEU A 31 4.46 7.39 -9.30
N ASN A 32 4.45 8.41 -8.43
CA ASN A 32 4.06 9.76 -8.80
C ASN A 32 4.94 10.31 -9.93
N ARG A 33 6.28 10.15 -9.84
CA ARG A 33 7.20 10.58 -10.92
C ARG A 33 6.95 9.82 -12.23
N TYR A 34 6.69 8.52 -12.14
CA TYR A 34 6.37 7.71 -13.32
C TYR A 34 5.09 8.18 -14.00
N TYR A 35 4.03 8.45 -13.24
CA TYR A 35 2.78 8.96 -13.78
C TYR A 35 2.92 10.38 -14.32
N ASP A 36 3.67 11.25 -13.65
CA ASP A 36 3.98 12.60 -14.15
C ASP A 36 4.69 12.53 -15.52
N TYR A 37 5.67 11.62 -15.65
CA TYR A 37 6.41 11.41 -16.90
C TYR A 37 5.50 10.94 -18.05
N LEU A 38 4.63 9.95 -17.80
CA LEU A 38 3.75 9.40 -18.85
C LEU A 38 2.71 10.41 -19.36
N ARG A 39 2.37 11.40 -18.54
CA ARG A 39 1.17 12.20 -18.69
C ARG A 39 1.37 13.46 -19.52
N GLY A 40 2.58 14.01 -19.56
CA GLY A 40 2.84 15.28 -20.22
C GLY A 40 2.03 16.42 -19.61
N SER A 41 1.20 17.11 -20.41
CA SER A 41 0.52 18.36 -20.04
C SER A 41 -0.94 18.24 -19.58
N LEU A 42 -1.43 17.04 -19.25
CA LEU A 42 -2.81 16.87 -18.78
C LEU A 42 -3.02 17.48 -17.36
N GLU A 43 -4.25 17.78 -16.94
CA GLU A 43 -4.57 18.37 -15.60
C GLU A 43 -4.68 17.37 -14.44
N GLU A 44 -3.90 17.53 -13.38
CA GLU A 44 -3.78 16.50 -12.32
C GLU A 44 -5.11 16.10 -11.68
N SER A 45 -5.30 14.79 -11.50
CA SER A 45 -6.47 14.27 -10.78
C SER A 45 -6.38 14.60 -9.29
N ASN A 46 -7.52 14.60 -8.60
CA ASN A 46 -7.55 14.86 -7.15
C ASN A 46 -6.69 13.84 -6.36
N SER A 47 -6.74 12.55 -6.73
CA SER A 47 -5.89 11.52 -6.11
C SER A 47 -4.40 11.75 -6.38
N GLN A 48 -4.01 12.25 -7.55
CA GLN A 48 -2.61 12.61 -7.82
C GLN A 48 -2.15 13.77 -6.94
N LYS A 49 -2.96 14.84 -6.87
CA LYS A 49 -2.68 15.99 -6.01
C LYS A 49 -2.59 15.56 -4.54
N PHE A 50 -3.49 14.69 -4.09
CA PHE A 50 -3.46 14.12 -2.74
C PHE A 50 -2.15 13.34 -2.49
N ARG A 51 -1.77 12.42 -3.38
CA ARG A 51 -0.52 11.65 -3.22
C ARG A 51 0.73 12.52 -3.25
N LYS A 52 0.73 13.66 -3.97
CA LYS A 52 1.83 14.63 -3.91
C LYS A 52 1.88 15.32 -2.55
N ARG A 53 0.74 15.84 -2.06
CA ARG A 53 0.64 16.41 -0.71
C ARG A 53 1.04 15.41 0.37
N LEU A 54 0.67 14.14 0.22
CA LEU A 54 1.05 13.07 1.15
C LEU A 54 2.57 12.96 1.33
N LEU A 55 3.34 13.17 0.27
CA LEU A 55 4.81 13.13 0.31
C LEU A 55 5.44 14.39 0.91
N GLU A 56 4.71 15.50 0.91
CA GLU A 56 5.14 16.79 1.49
C GLU A 56 4.72 16.93 2.95
N THR A 57 3.77 16.10 3.40
CA THR A 57 3.24 16.08 4.77
C THR A 57 4.22 15.40 5.71
N ARG A 58 4.30 15.89 6.94
CA ARG A 58 5.14 15.27 7.96
C ARG A 58 4.57 13.91 8.39
N VAL A 59 5.42 12.94 8.69
CA VAL A 59 5.03 11.53 8.94
C VAL A 59 3.99 11.41 10.06
N GLU A 60 4.08 12.28 11.06
CA GLU A 60 3.31 12.33 12.30
C GLU A 60 1.86 12.78 12.05
N ASP A 61 1.67 13.53 10.96
CA ASP A 61 0.37 14.00 10.49
C ASP A 61 -0.24 13.05 9.45
N THR A 62 0.41 11.92 9.17
CA THR A 62 -0.05 10.91 8.22
C THR A 62 -0.45 9.61 8.88
N GLU A 63 -1.50 8.98 8.36
CA GLU A 63 -1.86 7.61 8.72
C GLU A 63 -2.08 6.80 7.44
N ILE A 64 -1.42 5.64 7.36
CA ILE A 64 -1.48 4.76 6.20
C ILE A 64 -1.99 3.39 6.64
N TYR A 65 -2.95 2.88 5.88
CA TYR A 65 -3.59 1.60 6.11
C TYR A 65 -3.59 0.76 4.85
N PHE A 66 -3.51 -0.54 5.02
CA PHE A 66 -3.48 -1.51 3.94
C PHE A 66 -4.48 -2.62 4.19
N LYS A 67 -5.23 -2.99 3.15
CA LYS A 67 -6.03 -4.22 3.12
C LYS A 67 -5.59 -5.03 1.92
N ARG A 68 -4.94 -6.18 2.15
CA ARG A 68 -4.66 -7.14 1.09
C ARG A 68 -5.99 -7.71 0.60
N PHE A 69 -6.16 -7.92 -0.70
CA PHE A 69 -7.35 -8.58 -1.27
C PHE A 69 -7.04 -9.56 -2.41
N GLY A 70 -5.76 -9.69 -2.75
CA GLY A 70 -5.24 -10.72 -3.62
C GLY A 70 -3.80 -11.06 -3.24
N VAL A 71 -3.09 -11.76 -4.11
CA VAL A 71 -1.70 -12.17 -3.85
C VAL A 71 -0.76 -10.96 -3.93
N TYR A 72 -1.04 -10.05 -4.86
CA TYR A 72 -0.22 -8.87 -5.13
C TYR A 72 -1.00 -7.56 -4.97
N GLU A 73 -2.29 -7.65 -4.66
CA GLU A 73 -3.22 -6.55 -4.69
C GLU A 73 -3.59 -6.05 -3.28
N TYR A 74 -3.41 -4.75 -3.09
CA TYR A 74 -3.65 -4.06 -1.83
C TYR A 74 -4.55 -2.84 -2.06
N VAL A 75 -5.55 -2.65 -1.21
CA VAL A 75 -6.16 -1.33 -1.02
C VAL A 75 -5.25 -0.55 -0.08
N VAL A 76 -4.80 0.61 -0.52
CA VAL A 76 -4.11 1.59 0.30
C VAL A 76 -5.12 2.66 0.66
N PHE A 77 -5.25 2.95 1.96
CA PHE A 77 -5.98 4.11 2.46
C PHE A 77 -4.99 5.02 3.17
N ALA A 78 -5.01 6.30 2.82
CA ALA A 78 -4.13 7.29 3.39
C ALA A 78 -4.94 8.47 3.93
N LYS A 79 -4.53 8.96 5.08
CA LYS A 79 -5.11 10.12 5.76
C LYS A 79 -4.02 11.13 6.08
N ILE A 80 -4.31 12.40 5.79
CA ILE A 80 -3.50 13.55 6.18
C ILE A 80 -4.32 14.35 7.20
N ARG A 81 -3.77 14.56 8.38
CA ARG A 81 -4.35 15.46 9.39
C ARG A 81 -4.03 16.90 9.01
N THR A 82 -5.03 17.77 9.05
CA THR A 82 -4.90 19.20 8.77
C THR A 82 -5.46 20.00 9.93
N GLU A 83 -5.18 21.30 9.98
CA GLU A 83 -5.74 22.18 11.01
C GLU A 83 -7.29 22.21 10.98
N GLN A 84 -7.88 21.93 9.83
CA GLN A 84 -9.32 21.99 9.57
C GLN A 84 -10.02 20.63 9.63
N GLY A 85 -9.28 19.55 9.91
CA GLY A 85 -9.81 18.19 9.97
C GLY A 85 -8.86 17.17 9.38
N SER A 86 -9.31 16.45 8.35
CA SER A 86 -8.47 15.49 7.64
C SER A 86 -8.86 15.36 6.18
N GLU A 87 -7.85 15.17 5.34
CA GLU A 87 -8.02 14.75 3.95
C GLU A 87 -7.74 13.24 3.85
N THR A 88 -8.50 12.55 3.00
CA THR A 88 -8.35 11.10 2.79
C THR A 88 -8.40 10.77 1.30
N ASP A 89 -7.68 9.73 0.91
CA ASP A 89 -7.78 9.12 -0.41
C ASP A 89 -7.50 7.63 -0.29
N SER A 90 -8.04 6.86 -1.22
CA SER A 90 -7.77 5.42 -1.31
C SER A 90 -7.48 5.01 -2.74
N TRP A 91 -6.67 3.96 -2.90
CA TRP A 91 -6.36 3.41 -4.20
C TRP A 91 -5.91 1.96 -4.13
N ILE A 92 -5.99 1.29 -5.28
CA ILE A 92 -5.42 -0.05 -5.45
C ILE A 92 -3.93 0.07 -5.80
N HIS A 93 -3.10 -0.64 -5.06
CA HIS A 93 -1.70 -0.87 -5.39
C HIS A 93 -1.50 -2.31 -5.84
N LEU A 94 -0.80 -2.48 -6.96
CA LEU A 94 -0.35 -3.77 -7.48
C LEU A 94 1.13 -3.93 -7.19
N ASP A 95 1.50 -4.93 -6.39
CA ASP A 95 2.87 -5.20 -6.02
C ASP A 95 3.62 -5.99 -7.11
N GLY A 96 4.02 -5.26 -8.15
CA GLY A 96 4.77 -5.83 -9.28
C GLY A 96 6.16 -6.35 -8.88
N ILE A 97 6.74 -5.89 -7.78
CA ILE A 97 8.05 -6.37 -7.32
C ILE A 97 7.90 -7.76 -6.72
N LEU A 98 6.90 -7.99 -5.85
CA LEU A 98 6.63 -9.33 -5.34
C LEU A 98 6.26 -10.28 -6.49
N GLN A 99 5.39 -9.85 -7.42
CA GLN A 99 5.02 -10.66 -8.57
C GLN A 99 6.25 -11.09 -9.39
N GLU A 100 7.16 -10.16 -9.69
CA GLU A 100 8.33 -10.48 -10.46
C GLU A 100 9.35 -11.33 -9.67
N ARG A 101 9.49 -11.12 -8.36
CA ARG A 101 10.27 -12.02 -7.49
C ARG A 101 9.75 -13.47 -7.58
N THR A 102 8.43 -13.66 -7.54
CA THR A 102 7.82 -14.99 -7.72
C THR A 102 8.22 -15.59 -9.07
N ASN A 103 8.12 -14.84 -10.16
CA ASN A 103 8.52 -15.30 -11.50
C ASN A 103 10.01 -15.71 -11.56
N PHE A 104 10.89 -14.96 -10.89
CA PHE A 104 12.32 -15.28 -10.81
C PHE A 104 12.58 -16.57 -10.04
N LEU A 105 11.89 -16.76 -8.90
CA LEU A 105 12.01 -17.96 -8.09
C LEU A 105 11.49 -19.22 -8.82
N GLU A 106 10.38 -19.11 -9.55
CA GLU A 106 9.84 -20.19 -10.40
C GLU A 106 10.85 -20.63 -11.48
N ARG A 107 11.71 -19.71 -11.91
CA ARG A 107 12.80 -19.94 -12.87
C ARG A 107 14.12 -20.33 -12.20
N TRP A 108 14.13 -20.59 -10.89
CA TRP A 108 15.30 -20.93 -10.08
C TRP A 108 16.39 -19.84 -10.07
N ILE A 109 16.03 -18.59 -10.33
CA ILE A 109 16.94 -17.45 -10.25
C ILE A 109 16.82 -16.83 -8.87
N GLN A 110 17.88 -16.93 -8.07
CA GLN A 110 17.92 -16.43 -6.69
C GLN A 110 18.88 -15.25 -6.51
N ASP A 111 19.83 -15.08 -7.44
CA ASP A 111 20.79 -13.99 -7.43
C ASP A 111 20.38 -12.91 -8.43
N HIS A 112 19.42 -12.08 -8.03
CA HIS A 112 18.97 -10.94 -8.83
C HIS A 112 18.70 -9.71 -7.95
N PRO A 113 19.06 -8.49 -8.39
CA PRO A 113 18.89 -7.28 -7.58
C PRO A 113 17.45 -7.01 -7.09
N ILE A 114 16.45 -7.57 -7.77
CA ILE A 114 15.04 -7.41 -7.39
C ILE A 114 14.72 -7.89 -5.96
N PHE A 115 15.45 -8.90 -5.47
CA PHE A 115 15.28 -9.41 -4.12
C PHE A 115 15.73 -8.40 -3.04
N GLY A 116 16.48 -7.35 -3.41
CA GLY A 116 16.85 -6.25 -2.52
C GLY A 116 15.90 -5.05 -2.55
N ILE A 117 14.91 -5.01 -3.45
CA ILE A 117 14.02 -3.86 -3.63
C ILE A 117 12.83 -3.94 -2.68
N LYS A 118 12.80 -3.15 -1.60
CA LYS A 118 11.65 -3.09 -0.68
C LYS A 118 10.33 -2.80 -1.42
N CYS A 119 9.31 -3.63 -1.20
CA CYS A 119 7.98 -3.50 -1.84
C CYS A 119 6.83 -3.37 -0.82
N ILE A 120 5.59 -3.21 -1.29
CA ILE A 120 4.42 -3.05 -0.41
C ILE A 120 4.15 -4.31 0.40
N SER A 121 4.36 -5.50 -0.17
CA SER A 121 4.21 -6.76 0.56
C SER A 121 5.21 -6.85 1.72
N ASP A 122 6.47 -6.46 1.49
CA ASP A 122 7.49 -6.41 2.56
C ASP A 122 7.05 -5.44 3.68
N ILE A 123 6.50 -4.27 3.31
CA ILE A 123 5.97 -3.29 4.28
C ILE A 123 4.75 -3.85 5.02
N TYR A 124 3.82 -4.48 4.32
CA TYR A 124 2.60 -5.03 4.89
C TYR A 124 2.85 -6.11 5.93
N GLU A 125 3.83 -6.99 5.68
CA GLU A 125 4.14 -8.09 6.60
C GLU A 125 5.07 -7.68 7.73
N GLU A 126 6.05 -6.82 7.46
CA GLU A 126 7.07 -6.51 8.46
C GLU A 126 6.75 -5.26 9.28
N SER A 127 5.99 -4.31 8.73
CA SER A 127 5.91 -2.92 9.19
C SER A 127 4.52 -2.44 9.58
N CYS A 128 3.52 -3.31 9.44
CA CYS A 128 2.14 -3.00 9.79
C CYS A 128 1.62 -3.81 10.99
N SER A 129 0.70 -3.23 11.76
CA SER A 129 -0.02 -3.91 12.83
C SER A 129 -1.51 -4.02 12.53
N MET A 130 -2.15 -5.07 13.04
CA MET A 130 -3.61 -5.17 13.05
C MET A 130 -4.20 -3.98 13.81
N ILE A 131 -5.36 -3.50 13.35
CA ILE A 131 -6.10 -2.42 14.00
C ILE A 131 -7.33 -2.96 14.73
N SER A 132 -7.89 -2.17 15.63
CA SER A 132 -9.11 -2.53 16.36
C SER A 132 -10.34 -2.57 15.44
N LYS A 133 -11.40 -3.27 15.87
CA LYS A 133 -12.67 -3.32 15.11
C LYS A 133 -13.27 -1.92 14.91
N GLU A 134 -13.23 -1.09 15.94
CA GLU A 134 -13.70 0.29 15.88
C GLU A 134 -12.91 1.12 14.85
N GLU A 135 -11.59 0.94 14.77
CA GLU A 135 -10.79 1.57 13.71
C GLU A 135 -11.14 1.06 12.31
N VAL A 136 -11.43 -0.24 12.15
CA VAL A 136 -11.90 -0.80 10.87
C VAL A 136 -13.22 -0.14 10.45
N GLU A 137 -14.20 -0.10 11.35
CA GLU A 137 -15.52 0.47 11.08
C GLU A 137 -15.41 1.95 10.66
N ASN A 138 -14.56 2.72 11.34
CA ASN A 138 -14.30 4.11 11.00
C ASN A 138 -13.61 4.27 9.63
N LEU A 139 -12.68 3.37 9.28
CA LEU A 139 -12.02 3.38 7.97
C LEU A 139 -12.97 3.02 6.84
N GLU A 140 -13.77 1.97 7.01
CA GLU A 140 -14.68 1.51 5.97
C GLU A 140 -15.77 2.55 5.67
N ALA A 141 -16.23 3.29 6.69
CA ALA A 141 -17.12 4.44 6.49
C ALA A 141 -16.50 5.59 5.68
N CYS A 142 -15.16 5.63 5.51
CA CYS A 142 -14.45 6.64 4.72
C CYS A 142 -14.06 6.16 3.31
N VAL A 143 -14.24 4.87 3.00
CA VAL A 143 -13.86 4.25 1.72
C VAL A 143 -15.06 4.10 0.77
N GLU A 144 -16.29 4.21 1.28
CA GLU A 144 -17.55 4.26 0.51
C GLU A 144 -17.82 5.64 -0.12
#